data_AF-A0A659UD61-F1
#
_entry.id   AF-A0A659UD61-F1
#
_cell.length_a   1.000
_cell.length_b   1.000
_cell.length_c   1.000
_cell.angle_alpha   90.00
_cell.angle_beta   90.00
_cell.angle_gamma   90.00
#
_symmetry.space_group_name_H-M   'P 1'
#
loop_
_entity.id
_entity.type
_entity.pdbx_description
1 polymer ?
#
loop_
_entity_poly.entity_id
_entity_poly.type
_entity_poly.pdbx_seq_one_letter_code
_entity_poly.pdbx_strand_id
1 'polypeptide(L)'
;IDLSLGFIMGLAAVVAAHATNMAGAAIPLPLAMLAGILAAVIVAGVPGIINGLLISRLRVPPFIGTLGMFGVARGVAFLLAGGTTVPVQNSWFALLGNGKFYGVPYLVMIAAVFVIG
;
A
#
# COMPACT_ATOMS: atom_id res chain seq x y z
N ILE A 1 5.55 -13.30 15.68
CA ILE A 1 5.05 -13.04 14.31
C ILE A 1 4.38 -11.67 14.33
N ASP A 2 4.85 -10.73 13.49
CA ASP A 2 4.31 -9.37 13.46
C ASP A 2 3.25 -9.27 12.37
N LEU A 3 1.98 -9.29 12.79
CA LEU A 3 0.83 -9.28 11.88
C LEU A 3 0.60 -7.89 11.28
N SER A 4 1.23 -6.84 11.84
CA SER A 4 1.01 -5.45 11.42
C SER A 4 1.68 -5.12 10.08
N LEU A 5 2.75 -5.82 9.71
CA LEU A 5 3.52 -5.58 8.49
C LEU A 5 2.66 -5.67 7.21
N GLY A 6 1.81 -6.70 7.09
CA GLY A 6 0.96 -6.87 5.92
C GLY A 6 -0.07 -5.74 5.74
N PHE A 7 -0.55 -5.18 6.84
CA PHE A 7 -1.56 -4.11 6.83
C PHE A 7 -0.93 -2.73 6.64
N ILE A 8 0.26 -2.52 7.18
CA ILE A 8 1.07 -1.33 6.91
C ILE A 8 1.43 -1.28 5.42
N MET A 9 1.79 -2.41 4.81
CA MET A 9 2.03 -2.51 3.37
C MET A 9 0.77 -2.19 2.55
N GLY A 10 -0.40 -2.70 2.96
CA GLY A 10 -1.67 -2.37 2.31
C GLY A 10 -2.04 -0.89 2.41
N LEU A 11 -1.87 -0.29 3.57
CA LEU A 11 -2.11 1.14 3.80
C LEU A 11 -1.14 2.01 3.00
N ALA A 12 0.14 1.63 2.94
CA ALA A 12 1.14 2.29 2.11
C ALA A 12 0.75 2.25 0.61
N ALA A 13 0.25 1.10 0.12
CA ALA A 13 -0.19 0.95 -1.26
C ALA A 13 -1.38 1.86 -1.59
N VAL A 14 -2.39 1.93 -0.71
CA VAL A 14 -3.56 2.80 -0.89
C VAL A 14 -3.16 4.28 -0.88
N VAL A 15 -2.30 4.68 0.07
CA VAL A 15 -1.80 6.07 0.16
C VAL A 15 -0.97 6.43 -1.07
N ALA A 16 -0.08 5.54 -1.52
CA ALA A 16 0.71 5.76 -2.74
C ALA A 16 -0.19 5.92 -3.97
N ALA A 17 -1.19 5.05 -4.13
CA ALA A 17 -2.14 5.10 -5.23
C ALA A 17 -2.93 6.42 -5.23
N HIS A 18 -3.45 6.83 -4.07
CA HIS A 18 -4.23 8.06 -3.94
C HIS A 18 -3.38 9.30 -4.20
N ALA A 19 -2.19 9.38 -3.59
CA ALA A 19 -1.28 10.51 -3.75
C ALA A 19 -0.75 10.61 -5.20
N THR A 20 -0.45 9.47 -5.84
CA THR A 20 -0.01 9.44 -7.25
C THR A 20 -1.14 9.88 -8.19
N ASN A 21 -2.39 9.47 -7.94
CA ASN A 21 -3.54 9.91 -8.73
C ASN A 21 -3.78 11.43 -8.59
N MET A 22 -3.70 11.97 -7.37
CA MET A 22 -3.85 13.41 -7.14
C MET A 22 -2.72 14.23 -7.76
N ALA A 23 -1.47 13.78 -7.60
CA ALA A 23 -0.31 14.46 -8.16
C ALA A 23 -0.22 14.33 -9.69
N GLY A 24 -0.67 13.20 -10.26
CA GLY A 24 -0.68 12.96 -11.70
C GLY A 24 -1.63 13.88 -12.48
N ALA A 25 -2.63 14.48 -11.79
CA ALA A 25 -3.48 15.51 -12.38
C ALA A 25 -2.77 16.85 -12.60
N ALA A 26 -1.65 17.11 -11.92
CA ALA A 26 -0.96 18.39 -11.92
C ALA A 26 0.51 18.33 -12.37
N ILE A 27 1.16 17.16 -12.30
CA ILE A 27 2.61 16.99 -12.45
C ILE A 27 2.92 15.76 -13.33
N PRO A 28 4.04 15.75 -14.10
CA PRO A 28 4.44 14.58 -14.88
C PRO A 28 4.54 13.30 -14.06
N LEU A 29 4.15 12.18 -14.68
CA LEU A 29 4.04 10.84 -14.09
C LEU A 29 5.23 10.42 -13.18
N PRO A 30 6.50 10.64 -13.56
CA PRO A 30 7.64 10.23 -12.73
C PRO A 30 7.71 11.00 -11.39
N LEU A 31 7.37 12.29 -11.42
CA LEU A 31 7.33 13.12 -10.21
C LEU A 31 6.11 12.78 -9.35
N ALA A 32 4.97 12.51 -9.97
CA ALA A 32 3.75 12.08 -9.26
C ALA A 32 3.98 10.74 -8.51
N MET A 33 4.70 9.80 -9.12
CA MET A 33 5.07 8.54 -8.47
C MET A 33 6.04 8.75 -7.29
N LEU A 34 7.06 9.60 -7.44
CA LEU A 34 7.98 9.96 -6.36
C LEU A 34 7.24 10.61 -5.18
N ALA A 35 6.31 11.52 -5.46
CA ALA A 35 5.45 12.13 -4.44
C ALA A 35 4.57 11.09 -3.74
N GLY A 36 3.99 10.14 -4.48
CA GLY A 36 3.20 9.05 -3.92
C GLY A 36 4.00 8.10 -3.03
N ILE A 37 5.23 7.75 -3.42
CA ILE A 37 6.14 6.92 -2.63
C ILE A 37 6.51 7.66 -1.33
N LEU A 38 6.88 8.94 -1.41
CA LEU A 38 7.22 9.73 -0.22
C LEU A 38 6.04 9.85 0.74
N ALA A 39 4.83 10.12 0.23
CA ALA A 39 3.62 10.18 1.03
C ALA A 39 3.34 8.83 1.72
N ALA A 40 3.46 7.72 1.00
CA ALA A 40 3.27 6.39 1.55
C ALA A 40 4.29 6.05 2.64
N VAL A 41 5.57 6.40 2.46
CA VAL A 41 6.62 6.17 3.48
C VAL A 41 6.34 6.97 4.75
N ILE A 42 5.96 8.24 4.62
CA ILE A 42 5.63 9.10 5.77
C ILE A 42 4.44 8.53 6.54
N VAL A 43 3.37 8.16 5.83
CA VAL A 43 2.13 7.68 6.46
C VAL A 43 2.29 6.28 7.03
N ALA A 44 3.05 5.39 6.37
CA ALA A 44 3.36 4.05 6.88
C ALA A 44 4.37 4.05 8.03
N GLY A 45 5.19 5.11 8.16
CA GLY A 45 6.12 5.29 9.28
C GLY A 45 5.41 5.54 10.61
N VAL A 46 4.28 6.26 10.59
CA VAL A 46 3.49 6.59 11.79
C VAL A 46 3.07 5.34 12.60
N PRO A 47 2.41 4.32 12.02
CA PRO A 47 2.04 3.11 12.77
C PRO A 47 3.25 2.32 13.27
N GLY A 48 4.38 2.33 12.54
CA GLY A 48 5.63 1.74 12.99
C GLY A 48 6.20 2.42 14.23
N ILE A 49 6.21 3.76 14.25
CA ILE A 49 6.65 4.56 15.41
C ILE A 49 5.73 4.34 16.60
N ILE A 50 4.41 4.31 16.39
CA ILE A 50 3.43 4.07 17.45
C ILE A 50 3.63 2.69 18.07
N ASN A 51 3.77 1.63 17.26
CA ASN A 51 4.05 0.29 17.77
C ASN A 51 5.38 0.23 18.54
N GLY A 52 6.44 0.86 18.01
CA GLY A 52 7.74 0.94 18.68
C GLY A 52 7.68 1.70 20.01
N LEU A 53 6.89 2.77 20.10
CA LEU A 53 6.72 3.58 21.31
C LEU A 53 5.89 2.84 22.37
N LEU A 54 4.79 2.18 21.97
CA LEU A 54 3.94 1.38 22.86
C LEU A 54 4.71 0.23 23.50
N ILE A 55 5.58 -0.43 22.74
CA ILE A 55 6.41 -1.53 23.26
C ILE A 55 7.52 -0.99 24.16
N SER A 56 8.24 0.06 23.73
CA SER A 56 9.42 0.57 24.46
C SER A 56 9.09 1.36 25.73
N ARG A 57 8.02 2.17 25.72
CA ARG A 57 7.65 3.04 26.86
C ARG A 57 6.58 2.42 27.75
N LEU A 58 5.60 1.72 27.18
CA LEU A 58 4.43 1.22 27.91
C LEU A 58 4.50 -0.29 28.22
N ARG A 59 5.57 -0.99 27.78
CA ARG A 59 5.78 -2.44 27.99
C ARG A 59 4.58 -3.29 27.61
N VAL A 60 3.79 -2.82 26.66
CA VAL A 60 2.63 -3.56 26.16
C VAL A 60 3.15 -4.78 25.41
N PRO A 61 2.58 -5.98 25.64
CA PRO A 61 2.95 -7.17 24.90
C PRO A 61 2.83 -6.89 23.39
N PRO A 62 3.88 -7.16 22.59
CA PRO A 62 3.93 -6.77 21.17
C PRO A 62 2.77 -7.34 20.35
N PHE A 63 2.21 -8.46 20.77
CA PHE A 63 1.02 -9.07 20.15
C PHE A 63 -0.22 -8.17 20.22
N ILE A 64 -0.46 -7.51 21.37
CA ILE A 64 -1.65 -6.67 21.57
C ILE A 64 -1.49 -5.34 20.81
N GLY A 65 -0.28 -4.75 20.85
CA GLY A 65 0.02 -3.52 20.11
C GLY A 65 -0.13 -3.71 18.59
N THR A 66 0.42 -4.79 18.05
CA THR A 66 0.36 -5.10 16.62
C THR A 66 -1.05 -5.47 16.15
N LEU A 67 -1.85 -6.17 16.97
CA LEU A 67 -3.28 -6.43 16.68
C LEU A 67 -4.14 -5.17 16.72
N GLY A 68 -3.90 -4.25 17.65
CA GLY A 68 -4.58 -2.96 17.68
C GLY A 68 -4.25 -2.13 16.44
N MET A 69 -2.97 -2.06 16.07
CA MET A 69 -2.51 -1.33 14.89
C MET A 69 -3.03 -1.94 13.58
N PHE A 70 -3.16 -3.26 13.51
CA PHE A 70 -3.83 -3.96 12.41
C PHE A 70 -5.25 -3.42 12.17
N GLY A 71 -6.04 -3.26 13.23
CA GLY A 71 -7.42 -2.77 13.13
C GLY A 71 -7.47 -1.33 12.64
N VAL A 72 -6.60 -0.47 13.20
CA VAL A 72 -6.50 0.94 12.81
C VAL A 72 -6.01 1.08 11.37
N ALA A 73 -4.94 0.39 10.98
CA ALA A 73 -4.41 0.44 9.62
C ALA A 73 -5.45 -0.05 8.60
N ARG A 74 -6.18 -1.12 8.92
CA ARG A 74 -7.27 -1.61 8.08
C ARG A 74 -8.42 -0.61 7.99
N GLY A 75 -8.83 -0.02 9.10
CA GLY A 75 -9.90 0.99 9.14
C GLY A 75 -9.54 2.24 8.35
N VAL A 76 -8.32 2.76 8.53
CA VAL A 76 -7.81 3.92 7.79
C VAL A 76 -7.68 3.61 6.31
N ALA A 77 -7.13 2.45 5.93
CA ALA A 77 -7.08 2.03 4.53
C ALA A 77 -8.48 1.91 3.91
N PHE A 78 -9.46 1.37 4.65
CA PHE A 78 -10.83 1.23 4.18
C PHE A 78 -11.53 2.59 4.00
N LEU A 79 -11.32 3.51 4.94
CA LEU A 79 -11.84 4.88 4.86
C LEU A 79 -11.21 5.66 3.69
N LEU A 80 -9.88 5.56 3.53
CA LEU A 80 -9.16 6.17 2.40
C LEU A 80 -9.59 5.60 1.05
N ALA A 81 -9.93 4.31 1.02
CA ALA A 81 -10.38 3.63 -0.18
C ALA A 81 -11.90 3.83 -0.45
N GLY A 82 -12.63 4.50 0.44
CA GLY A 82 -14.08 4.70 0.31
C GLY A 82 -14.87 3.38 0.25
N GLY A 83 -14.33 2.31 0.83
CA GLY A 83 -14.93 0.97 0.79
C GLY A 83 -14.77 0.21 -0.53
N THR A 84 -13.99 0.71 -1.49
CA THR A 84 -13.74 0.06 -2.79
C THR A 84 -12.25 0.08 -3.14
N THR A 85 -11.77 -0.74 -4.07
CA THR A 85 -10.37 -0.67 -4.50
C THR A 85 -10.09 0.67 -5.17
N VAL A 86 -9.15 1.48 -4.65
CA VAL A 86 -8.72 2.73 -5.29
C VAL A 86 -8.12 2.39 -6.66
N PRO A 87 -8.79 2.68 -7.78
CA PRO A 87 -8.23 2.43 -9.09
C PRO A 87 -7.16 3.48 -9.34
N VAL A 88 -5.92 3.05 -9.57
CA VAL A 88 -4.88 3.93 -10.11
C VAL A 88 -5.28 4.24 -11.56
N GLN A 89 -5.70 5.48 -11.84
CA GLN A 89 -6.15 5.92 -13.17
C GLN A 89 -4.94 6.20 -14.10
N ASN A 90 -3.93 5.35 -14.03
CA ASN A 90 -2.73 5.48 -14.84
C ASN A 90 -2.75 4.37 -15.89
N SER A 91 -2.69 4.76 -17.16
CA SER A 91 -2.69 3.85 -18.32
C SER A 91 -1.59 2.79 -18.23
N TRP A 92 -0.44 3.08 -17.59
CA TRP A 92 0.63 2.10 -17.35
C TRP A 92 0.29 1.07 -16.27
N PHE A 93 -0.33 1.49 -15.16
CA PHE A 93 -0.79 0.55 -14.12
C PHE A 93 -2.00 -0.27 -14.59
N ALA A 94 -2.87 0.32 -15.41
CA ALA A 94 -3.94 -0.40 -16.08
C ALA A 94 -3.39 -1.44 -17.08
N LEU A 95 -2.29 -1.14 -17.77
CA LEU A 95 -1.63 -2.10 -18.67
C LEU A 95 -0.95 -3.24 -17.90
N LEU A 96 -0.35 -2.97 -16.74
CA LEU A 96 0.19 -4.02 -15.87
C LEU A 96 -0.91 -4.89 -15.22
N GLY A 97 -2.00 -4.27 -14.78
CA GLY A 97 -3.09 -4.94 -14.08
C GLY A 97 -4.11 -5.65 -14.98
N ASN A 98 -4.43 -5.05 -16.14
CA ASN A 98 -5.45 -5.52 -17.08
C ASN A 98 -4.94 -5.67 -18.52
N GLY A 99 -3.70 -5.29 -18.81
CA GLY A 99 -3.14 -5.49 -20.14
C GLY A 99 -3.02 -6.98 -20.46
N LYS A 100 -3.27 -7.30 -21.72
CA LYS A 100 -3.12 -8.65 -22.27
C LYS A 100 -2.01 -8.62 -23.30
N PHE A 101 -1.04 -9.51 -23.16
CA PHE A 101 -0.09 -9.78 -24.22
C PHE A 101 -0.59 -11.02 -24.96
N TYR A 102 -0.94 -10.87 -26.25
CA TYR A 102 -1.47 -11.98 -27.08
C TYR A 102 -2.67 -12.73 -26.44
N GLY A 103 -3.55 -12.02 -25.74
CA GLY A 103 -4.74 -12.59 -25.08
C GLY A 103 -4.51 -13.12 -23.67
N VAL A 104 -3.26 -13.20 -23.20
CA VAL A 104 -2.90 -13.63 -21.84
C VAL A 104 -2.68 -12.40 -20.95
N PRO A 105 -3.36 -12.28 -19.79
CA PRO A 105 -3.13 -11.18 -18.86
C PRO A 105 -1.69 -11.16 -18.34
N TYR A 106 -1.07 -9.97 -18.26
CA TYR A 106 0.31 -9.84 -17.74
C TYR A 106 0.47 -10.41 -16.31
N LEU A 107 -0.58 -10.33 -15.47
CA LEU A 107 -0.57 -10.96 -14.14
C LEU A 107 -0.30 -12.46 -14.18
N VAL A 108 -0.88 -13.17 -15.17
CA VAL A 108 -0.71 -14.62 -15.30
C VAL A 108 0.72 -14.95 -15.71
N MET A 109 1.32 -14.16 -16.60
CA MET A 109 2.71 -14.32 -17.01
C MET A 109 3.69 -14.09 -15.84
N ILE A 110 3.49 -13.02 -15.06
CA ILE A 110 4.33 -12.71 -13.90
C ILE A 110 4.22 -13.83 -12.85
N ALA A 111 3.01 -14.31 -12.56
CA ALA A 111 2.80 -15.41 -11.63
C ALA A 111 3.47 -16.71 -12.12
N ALA A 112 3.38 -17.03 -13.41
CA ALA A 112 4.02 -18.23 -13.97
C ALA A 112 5.55 -18.19 -13.85
N VAL A 113 6.18 -17.03 -14.09
CA VAL A 113 7.64 -16.88 -13.94
C VAL A 113 8.08 -17.13 -12.49
N PHE A 114 7.33 -16.62 -11.50
CA PHE A 114 7.65 -16.82 -10.09
C PHE A 114 7.40 -18.25 -9.58
N VAL A 115 6.46 -18.97 -10.20
CA VAL A 115 6.14 -20.37 -9.82
C VAL A 115 7.10 -21.37 -10.46
N ILE A 116 7.62 -21.05 -11.65
CA ILE A 116 8.53 -21.93 -12.41
C ILE A 116 10.00 -21.62 -12.07
N GLY A 117 10.30 -20.40 -11.59
CA GLY A 117 11.63 -19.96 -11.16
C GLY A 117 12.00 -20.33 -9.73
#